data_AF-A0A6J5KI87-F1
#
_entry.id   AF-A0A6J5KI87-F1
#
_cell.length_a   1.000
_cell.length_b   1.000
_cell.length_c   1.000
_cell.angle_alpha   90.00
_cell.angle_beta   90.00
_cell.angle_gamma   90.00
#
_symmetry.space_group_name_H-M   'P 1'
#
loop_
_entity.id
_entity.type
_entity.pdbx_description
1 polymer ?
#
loop_
_entity_poly.entity_id
_entity_poly.type
_entity_poly.pdbx_seq_one_letter_code
_entity_poly.pdbx_strand_id
1 'polypeptide(L)'
;MRKKKGFLIFILSLGVSAHTLAATVESCPSPAQIKRTVGVYSARTSDNEGEWLGIAPAGSGGNIRQFNAATFYPAQDDDVSRGSLAKCSYEVDKGTVDLRYKPNSLPEPVVALEGSTVWHRKEGPFGVIYYECTDPTASGCKFTIVR
;
A
#
# COMPACT_ATOMS: atom_id res chain seq x y z
N MET A 1 -23.82 21.84 68.51
CA MET A 1 -23.00 20.65 68.17
C MET A 1 -23.77 19.75 67.21
N ARG A 2 -23.30 19.56 65.97
CA ARG A 2 -23.68 18.41 65.12
C ARG A 2 -22.62 18.21 64.04
N LYS A 3 -21.71 17.27 64.27
CA LYS A 3 -20.71 16.81 63.31
C LYS A 3 -21.43 16.11 62.15
N LYS A 4 -21.26 16.56 60.91
CA LYS A 4 -21.62 15.77 59.72
C LYS A 4 -20.35 15.12 59.17
N LYS A 5 -20.42 13.79 59.12
CA LYS A 5 -19.37 12.85 58.74
C LYS A 5 -18.94 13.11 57.29
N GLY A 6 -17.64 13.21 57.07
CA GLY A 6 -17.04 13.29 55.74
C GLY A 6 -17.29 12.00 54.97
N PHE A 7 -17.75 12.13 53.74
CA PHE A 7 -17.87 11.05 52.78
C PHE A 7 -16.84 11.30 51.68
N LEU A 8 -15.70 10.60 51.76
CA LEU A 8 -14.65 10.62 50.74
C LEU A 8 -15.11 9.77 49.56
N ILE A 9 -15.50 10.41 48.46
CA ILE A 9 -15.82 9.77 47.20
C ILE A 9 -14.50 9.57 46.43
N PHE A 10 -14.01 8.34 46.39
CA PHE A 10 -12.87 7.96 45.56
C PHE A 10 -13.39 7.68 44.14
N ILE A 11 -13.27 8.67 43.25
CA ILE A 11 -13.66 8.54 41.84
C ILE A 11 -12.59 7.68 41.14
N LEU A 12 -12.90 6.40 40.94
CA LEU A 12 -12.10 5.48 40.15
C LEU A 12 -12.35 5.79 38.66
N SER A 13 -11.51 6.62 38.06
CA SER A 13 -11.57 6.90 36.62
C SER A 13 -11.09 5.67 35.83
N LEU A 14 -12.04 4.90 35.29
CA LEU A 14 -11.75 3.89 34.28
C LEU A 14 -11.33 4.60 32.98
N GLY A 15 -10.02 4.63 32.72
CA GLY A 15 -9.50 4.99 31.41
C GLY A 15 -9.84 3.89 30.41
N VAL A 16 -10.88 4.14 29.60
CA VAL A 16 -11.17 3.30 28.43
C VAL A 16 -10.14 3.64 27.36
N SER A 17 -9.08 2.83 27.27
CA SER A 17 -8.14 2.88 26.16
C SER A 17 -8.86 2.35 24.92
N ALA A 18 -9.42 3.25 24.11
CA ALA A 18 -9.86 2.91 22.76
C ALA A 18 -8.62 2.61 21.92
N HIS A 19 -8.32 1.34 21.68
CA HIS A 19 -7.34 0.95 20.68
C HIS A 19 -7.92 1.30 19.30
N THR A 20 -7.57 2.48 18.79
CA THR A 20 -7.81 2.82 17.38
C THR A 20 -7.00 1.86 16.51
N LEU A 21 -7.66 0.97 15.78
CA LEU A 21 -7.03 0.19 14.72
C LEU A 21 -6.56 1.19 13.65
N ALA A 22 -5.27 1.49 13.63
CA ALA A 22 -4.70 2.35 12.62
C ALA A 22 -4.73 1.61 11.27
N ALA A 23 -5.49 2.14 10.32
CA ALA A 23 -5.42 1.71 8.94
C ALA A 23 -4.03 2.04 8.39
N THR A 24 -3.31 1.04 7.86
CA THR A 24 -2.01 1.28 7.25
C THR A 24 -2.21 1.66 5.79
N VAL A 25 -1.84 2.91 5.47
CA VAL A 25 -1.83 3.42 4.10
C VAL A 25 -0.45 3.17 3.49
N GLU A 26 -0.45 2.63 2.28
CA GLU A 26 0.74 2.32 1.50
C GLU A 26 0.60 2.88 0.07
N SER A 27 1.72 3.00 -0.64
CA SER A 27 1.78 3.52 -2.00
C SER A 27 2.94 2.92 -2.79
N CYS A 28 2.92 3.08 -4.12
CA CYS A 28 4.09 2.74 -4.93
C CYS A 28 5.31 3.56 -4.49
N PRO A 29 6.48 2.94 -4.32
CA PRO A 29 7.68 3.65 -3.90
C PRO A 29 8.10 4.67 -4.96
N SER A 30 8.55 5.84 -4.53
CA SER A 30 9.16 6.79 -5.46
C SER A 30 10.47 6.22 -6.01
N PRO A 31 10.88 6.58 -7.25
CA PRO A 31 12.14 6.12 -7.84
C PRO A 31 13.37 6.25 -6.93
N ALA A 32 13.44 7.33 -6.15
CA ALA A 32 14.57 7.60 -5.24
C ALA A 32 14.63 6.64 -4.04
N GLN A 33 13.52 6.00 -3.67
CA GLN A 33 13.47 5.02 -2.58
C GLN A 33 13.87 3.61 -3.03
N ILE A 34 13.93 3.37 -4.34
CA ILE A 34 14.17 2.04 -4.89
C ILE A 34 15.67 1.80 -5.02
N LYS A 35 16.14 0.80 -4.29
CA LYS A 35 17.51 0.31 -4.33
C LYS A 35 17.64 -0.80 -5.36
N ARG A 36 18.77 -0.81 -6.07
CA ARG A 36 19.11 -1.85 -7.05
C ARG A 36 20.34 -2.63 -6.59
N THR A 37 20.21 -3.96 -6.55
CA THR A 37 21.30 -4.89 -6.28
C THR A 37 21.25 -6.02 -7.29
N VAL A 38 22.23 -6.07 -8.22
CA VAL A 38 22.39 -7.17 -9.21
C VAL A 38 21.07 -7.54 -9.92
N GLY A 39 20.37 -6.55 -10.48
CA GLY A 39 19.12 -6.78 -11.23
C GLY A 39 17.87 -6.97 -10.38
N VAL A 40 18.00 -7.00 -9.05
CA VAL A 40 16.89 -6.94 -8.10
C VAL A 40 16.64 -5.49 -7.68
N TYR A 41 15.37 -5.10 -7.65
CA TYR A 41 14.88 -3.78 -7.27
C TYR A 41 14.05 -3.93 -6.01
N SER A 42 14.35 -3.12 -5.00
CA SER A 42 13.71 -3.22 -3.69
C SER A 42 13.44 -1.87 -3.06
N ALA A 43 12.34 -1.75 -2.33
CA ALA A 43 12.06 -0.64 -1.44
C ALA A 43 11.33 -1.15 -0.19
N ARG A 44 11.49 -0.49 0.95
CA ARG A 44 10.76 -0.84 2.17
C ARG A 44 9.31 -0.33 2.09
N THR A 45 8.39 -1.04 2.72
CA THR A 45 7.02 -0.53 2.93
C THR A 45 7.04 0.66 3.89
N SER A 46 6.01 1.50 3.83
CA SER A 46 5.84 2.69 4.66
C SER A 46 5.83 2.35 6.16
N ASP A 47 5.29 1.19 6.52
CA ASP A 47 5.23 0.68 7.88
C ASP A 47 6.44 -0.19 8.28
N ASN A 48 7.39 -0.44 7.37
CA ASN A 48 8.53 -1.35 7.56
C ASN A 48 8.15 -2.82 7.83
N GLU A 49 6.90 -3.22 7.60
CA GLU A 49 6.42 -4.60 7.77
C GLU A 49 6.36 -5.38 6.44
N GLY A 50 7.20 -4.98 5.47
CA GLY A 50 7.32 -5.64 4.19
C GLY A 50 8.31 -4.96 3.26
N GLU A 51 8.31 -5.42 2.01
CA GLU A 51 9.11 -4.87 0.93
C GLU A 51 8.33 -4.81 -0.39
N TRP A 52 8.73 -3.89 -1.24
CA TRP A 52 8.45 -3.90 -2.66
C TRP A 52 9.59 -4.60 -3.37
N LEU A 53 9.30 -5.61 -4.20
CA LEU A 53 10.32 -6.41 -4.85
C LEU A 53 10.04 -6.60 -6.34
N GLY A 54 11.06 -6.37 -7.17
CA GLY A 54 11.03 -6.59 -8.61
C GLY A 54 12.35 -7.16 -9.12
N ILE A 55 12.29 -7.98 -10.16
CA ILE A 55 13.47 -8.53 -10.83
C ILE A 55 13.40 -8.09 -12.29
N ALA A 56 14.48 -7.47 -12.79
CA ALA A 56 14.54 -7.10 -14.19
C ALA A 56 14.54 -8.35 -15.08
N PRO A 57 13.73 -8.38 -16.16
CA PRO A 57 13.82 -9.41 -17.18
C PRO A 57 15.22 -9.49 -17.80
N ALA A 58 15.55 -10.63 -18.39
CA ALA A 58 16.83 -10.80 -19.09
C ALA A 58 16.98 -9.78 -20.22
N GLY A 59 18.12 -9.10 -20.27
CA GLY A 59 18.39 -8.02 -21.24
C GLY A 59 17.80 -6.65 -20.84
N SER A 60 16.99 -6.59 -19.79
CA SER A 60 16.47 -5.37 -19.19
C SER A 60 17.22 -4.97 -17.92
N GLY A 61 16.99 -3.75 -17.45
CA GLY A 61 17.52 -3.25 -16.18
C GLY A 61 18.30 -1.94 -16.33
N GLY A 62 19.02 -1.58 -15.28
CA GLY A 62 19.69 -0.29 -15.13
C GLY A 62 19.03 0.58 -14.06
N ASN A 63 19.37 1.85 -14.02
CA ASN A 63 18.79 2.78 -13.06
C ASN A 63 17.32 3.01 -13.35
N ILE A 64 16.51 3.20 -12.32
CA ILE A 64 15.12 3.63 -12.49
C ILE A 64 15.11 5.06 -13.04
N ARG A 65 14.29 5.27 -14.06
CA ARG A 65 14.10 6.56 -14.72
C ARG A 65 12.82 7.22 -14.26
N GLN A 66 11.71 6.50 -14.35
CA GLN A 66 10.40 7.03 -14.01
C GLN A 66 9.43 5.94 -13.58
N PHE A 67 8.41 6.36 -12.85
CA PHE A 67 7.23 5.55 -12.59
C PHE A 67 6.30 5.60 -13.80
N ASN A 68 5.73 4.45 -14.18
CA ASN A 68 4.81 4.34 -15.30
C ASN A 68 3.36 4.20 -14.83
N ALA A 69 3.09 3.16 -14.03
CA ALA A 69 1.73 2.86 -13.59
C ALA A 69 1.71 1.91 -12.39
N ALA A 70 0.63 1.96 -11.62
CA ALA A 70 0.25 0.96 -10.64
C ALA A 70 -0.95 0.17 -11.16
N THR A 71 -0.98 -1.14 -10.92
CA THR A 71 -2.08 -2.02 -11.32
C THR A 71 -2.70 -2.69 -10.10
N PHE A 72 -4.02 -2.57 -9.98
CA PHE A 72 -4.83 -3.23 -8.97
C PHE A 72 -5.88 -4.13 -9.63
N TYR A 73 -6.07 -5.32 -9.08
CA TYR A 73 -7.17 -6.21 -9.46
C TYR A 73 -8.17 -6.32 -8.32
N PRO A 74 -9.45 -5.96 -8.56
CA PRO A 74 -10.48 -6.09 -7.56
C PRO A 74 -10.82 -7.57 -7.32
N ALA A 75 -11.28 -7.92 -6.12
CA ALA A 75 -11.69 -9.28 -5.78
C ALA A 75 -13.03 -9.67 -6.42
N GLN A 76 -13.87 -8.68 -6.71
CA GLN A 76 -15.10 -8.79 -7.47
C GLN A 76 -15.15 -7.61 -8.44
N ASP A 77 -15.79 -7.78 -9.60
CA ASP A 77 -15.90 -6.71 -10.59
C ASP A 77 -16.39 -5.41 -9.95
N ASP A 78 -15.69 -4.32 -10.24
CA ASP A 78 -15.95 -2.96 -9.75
C ASP A 78 -15.78 -2.73 -8.22
N ASP A 79 -15.30 -3.72 -7.45
CA ASP A 79 -15.02 -3.58 -6.02
C ASP A 79 -13.60 -3.03 -5.76
N VAL A 80 -13.50 -1.70 -5.62
CA VAL A 80 -12.24 -1.03 -5.25
C VAL A 80 -11.90 -1.13 -3.76
N SER A 81 -12.82 -1.62 -2.93
CA SER A 81 -12.63 -1.72 -1.49
C SER A 81 -11.91 -3.00 -1.07
N ARG A 82 -11.86 -4.00 -1.97
CA ARG A 82 -11.24 -5.29 -1.71
C ARG A 82 -10.60 -5.81 -2.98
N GLY A 83 -9.29 -6.00 -2.96
CA GLY A 83 -8.58 -6.67 -4.02
C GLY A 83 -7.12 -6.91 -3.70
N SER A 84 -6.33 -7.02 -4.75
CA SER A 84 -4.89 -7.19 -4.67
C SER A 84 -4.20 -6.12 -5.50
N LEU A 85 -3.19 -5.47 -4.93
CA LEU A 85 -2.28 -4.68 -5.73
C LEU A 85 -1.33 -5.63 -6.44
N ALA A 86 -1.40 -5.67 -7.77
CA ALA A 86 -0.55 -6.55 -8.54
C ALA A 86 0.89 -6.06 -8.61
N LYS A 87 1.08 -4.77 -8.94
CA LYS A 87 2.41 -4.23 -9.23
C LYS A 87 2.44 -2.70 -9.34
N CYS A 88 3.65 -2.16 -9.18
CA CYS A 88 4.07 -0.83 -9.61
C CYS A 88 5.13 -1.00 -10.71
N SER A 89 4.87 -0.47 -11.90
CA SER A 89 5.73 -0.57 -13.07
C SER A 89 6.59 0.68 -13.22
N TYR A 90 7.88 0.48 -13.52
CA TYR A 90 8.86 1.55 -13.68
C TYR A 90 9.64 1.37 -14.98
N GLU A 91 9.99 2.48 -15.61
CA GLU A 91 10.99 2.50 -16.67
C GLU A 91 12.39 2.44 -16.06
N VAL A 92 13.25 1.63 -16.68
CA VAL A 92 14.67 1.53 -16.38
C VAL A 92 15.46 1.80 -17.65
N ASP A 93 16.78 1.98 -17.54
CA ASP A 93 17.66 2.25 -18.71
C ASP A 93 17.39 1.34 -19.92
N LYS A 94 17.04 0.08 -19.66
CA LYS A 94 16.68 -0.90 -20.69
C LYS A 94 15.37 -1.58 -20.31
N GLY A 95 14.26 -1.08 -20.83
CA GLY A 95 12.94 -1.70 -20.66
C GLY A 95 12.25 -1.29 -19.37
N THR A 96 11.51 -2.22 -18.76
CA THR A 96 10.69 -1.96 -17.56
C THR A 96 10.94 -2.99 -16.48
N VAL A 97 10.62 -2.62 -15.24
CA VAL A 97 10.59 -3.53 -14.10
C VAL A 97 9.29 -3.34 -13.32
N ASP A 98 8.72 -4.45 -12.87
CA ASP A 98 7.52 -4.49 -12.05
C ASP A 98 7.91 -4.82 -10.61
N LEU A 99 7.63 -3.90 -9.69
CA LEU A 99 7.76 -4.12 -8.25
C LEU A 99 6.42 -4.61 -7.69
N ARG A 100 6.44 -5.72 -6.97
CA ARG A 100 5.28 -6.30 -6.29
C ARG A 100 5.35 -6.02 -4.81
N TYR A 101 4.20 -5.74 -4.21
CA TYR A 101 4.07 -5.61 -2.77
C TYR A 101 4.26 -6.98 -2.10
N LYS A 102 5.14 -7.05 -1.09
CA LYS A 102 5.47 -8.26 -0.33
C LYS A 102 5.47 -7.97 1.17
N PRO A 103 4.32 -8.13 1.84
CA PRO A 103 4.24 -7.97 3.29
C PRO A 103 4.89 -9.17 4.00
N ASN A 104 5.34 -8.95 5.22
CA ASN A 104 5.87 -10.00 6.09
C ASN A 104 4.76 -10.89 6.67
N SER A 105 3.50 -10.44 6.62
CA SER A 105 2.35 -11.20 7.08
C SER A 105 1.88 -12.21 6.03
N LEU A 106 1.59 -13.44 6.48
CA LEU A 106 0.90 -14.45 5.69
C LEU A 106 -0.44 -14.81 6.34
N PRO A 107 -1.54 -14.94 5.56
CA PRO A 107 -1.62 -14.74 4.10
C PRO A 107 -1.43 -13.27 3.67
N GLU A 108 -1.15 -13.02 2.38
CA GLU A 108 -1.06 -11.66 1.85
C GLU A 108 -2.40 -10.93 2.11
N PRO A 109 -2.38 -9.71 2.68
CA PRO A 109 -3.57 -8.99 3.06
C PRO A 109 -4.31 -8.46 1.83
N VAL A 110 -5.62 -8.30 1.99
CA VAL A 110 -6.46 -7.61 1.01
C VAL A 110 -6.18 -6.12 1.10
N VAL A 111 -6.25 -5.42 -0.04
CA VAL A 111 -6.08 -3.97 -0.09
C VAL A 111 -7.31 -3.27 -0.65
N ALA A 112 -7.51 -2.03 -0.23
CA ALA A 112 -8.55 -1.12 -0.69
C ALA A 112 -7.89 0.10 -1.35
N LEU A 113 -8.39 0.54 -2.50
CA LEU A 113 -7.85 1.74 -3.15
C LEU A 113 -8.20 3.01 -2.37
N GLU A 114 -7.23 3.90 -2.24
CA GLU A 114 -7.41 5.23 -1.68
C GLU A 114 -7.39 6.27 -2.80
N GLY A 115 -8.19 7.34 -2.67
CA GLY A 115 -8.24 8.41 -3.67
C GLY A 115 -8.81 7.97 -5.02
N SER A 116 -10.12 7.74 -5.07
CA SER A 116 -10.83 7.21 -6.26
C SER A 116 -10.62 8.00 -7.56
N THR A 117 -10.11 9.23 -7.51
CA THR A 117 -9.90 10.09 -8.68
C THR A 117 -8.62 9.75 -9.46
N VAL A 118 -7.61 9.14 -8.84
CA VAL A 118 -6.35 8.77 -9.52
C VAL A 118 -6.35 7.34 -10.06
N TRP A 119 -7.30 6.52 -9.60
CA TRP A 119 -7.47 5.14 -10.04
C TRP A 119 -8.54 5.06 -11.12
N HIS A 120 -8.13 4.66 -12.32
CA HIS A 120 -9.01 4.57 -13.47
C HIS A 120 -9.32 3.11 -13.79
N ARG A 121 -10.62 2.78 -13.86
CA ARG A 121 -11.07 1.48 -14.34
C ARG A 121 -10.61 1.26 -15.78
N LYS A 122 -10.08 0.08 -16.05
CA LYS A 122 -9.64 -0.39 -17.35
C LYS A 122 -10.22 -1.78 -17.59
N GLU A 123 -10.33 -2.11 -18.86
CA GLU A 123 -10.68 -3.45 -19.31
C GLU A 123 -9.51 -4.02 -20.11
N GLY A 124 -8.98 -5.12 -19.63
CA GLY A 124 -7.88 -5.85 -20.25
C GLY A 124 -8.38 -6.89 -21.25
N PRO A 125 -7.43 -7.64 -21.85
CA PRO A 125 -7.78 -8.78 -22.69
C PRO A 125 -8.71 -9.75 -21.96
N PHE A 126 -9.64 -10.35 -22.69
CA PHE A 126 -10.61 -11.33 -22.16
C PHE A 126 -11.58 -10.77 -21.12
N GLY A 127 -11.78 -9.45 -21.07
CA GLY A 127 -12.75 -8.81 -20.17
C GLY A 127 -12.26 -8.67 -18.73
N VAL A 128 -10.96 -8.84 -18.47
CA VAL A 128 -10.39 -8.68 -17.12
C VAL A 128 -10.47 -7.22 -16.70
N ILE A 129 -11.21 -6.92 -15.63
CA ILE A 129 -11.27 -5.58 -15.07
C ILE A 129 -10.06 -5.34 -14.16
N TYR A 130 -9.42 -4.19 -14.32
CA TYR A 130 -8.35 -3.74 -13.43
C TYR A 130 -8.42 -2.22 -13.26
N TYR A 131 -7.75 -1.72 -12.24
CA TYR A 131 -7.59 -0.29 -12.01
C TYR A 131 -6.14 0.10 -12.22
N GLU A 132 -5.95 1.20 -12.93
CA GLU A 132 -4.64 1.77 -13.25
C GLU A 132 -4.51 3.15 -12.63
N CYS A 133 -3.40 3.40 -11.94
CA CYS A 133 -3.01 4.72 -11.49
C CYS A 133 -1.69 5.12 -12.15
N THR A 134 -1.66 6.30 -12.77
CA THR A 134 -0.50 6.85 -13.49
C THR A 134 -0.02 8.17 -12.90
N ASP A 135 -0.28 8.39 -11.60
CA ASP A 135 0.19 9.58 -10.90
C ASP A 135 1.73 9.66 -10.95
N PRO A 136 2.31 10.74 -11.48
CA PRO A 136 3.75 10.81 -11.74
C PRO A 136 4.61 10.76 -10.47
N THR A 137 4.02 11.01 -9.29
CA THR A 137 4.74 10.96 -8.02
C THR A 137 4.95 9.54 -7.51
N ALA A 138 4.30 8.53 -8.11
CA ALA A 138 4.13 7.15 -7.62
C ALA A 138 3.40 7.05 -6.28
N SER A 139 3.77 7.89 -5.31
CA SER A 139 3.18 8.02 -3.99
C SER A 139 1.70 8.48 -4.00
N GLY A 140 1.21 9.02 -5.13
CA GLY A 140 -0.20 9.31 -5.34
C GLY A 140 -1.05 8.05 -5.52
N CYS A 141 -0.47 6.94 -5.98
CA CYS A 141 -1.15 5.66 -6.14
C CYS A 141 -1.24 4.94 -4.79
N LYS A 142 -2.17 5.39 -3.95
CA LYS A 142 -2.34 4.93 -2.57
C LYS A 142 -3.37 3.82 -2.43
N PHE A 143 -3.17 3.00 -1.42
CA PHE A 143 -4.11 1.97 -0.99
C PHE A 143 -3.97 1.74 0.51
N THR A 144 -5.01 1.19 1.12
CA THR A 144 -5.05 0.82 2.52
C THR A 144 -4.99 -0.70 2.65
N ILE A 145 -4.20 -1.18 3.60
CA ILE A 145 -4.15 -2.60 3.97
C ILE A 145 -5.36 -2.91 4.84
N VAL A 146 -6.23 -3.80 4.37
CA VAL A 146 -7.41 -4.27 5.09
C VAL A 146 -6.98 -5.45 5.97
N ARG A 147 -6.93 -5.23 7.28
CA ARG A 147 -6.60 -6.26 8.30
C ARG A 147 -7.86 -6.78 8.99
#